data_AF-A0A6G8L0N0-F1
#
_entry.id   AF-A0A6G8L0N0-F1
#
_cell.length_a   1.000
_cell.length_b   1.000
_cell.length_c   1.000
_cell.angle_alpha   90.00
_cell.angle_beta   90.00
_cell.angle_gamma   90.00
#
_symmetry.space_group_name_H-M   'P 1'
#
loop_
_entity.id
_entity.type
_entity.pdbx_description
1 polymer ?
#
loop_
_entity_poly.entity_id
_entity_poly.type
_entity_poly.pdbx_seq_one_letter_code
_entity_poly.pdbx_strand_id
1 'polypeptide(L)'
;MLEKAAVTAVETATADPVRSLKDFVAEHPVDRERVDAHKERMLAEVRVYRLRELREQAGLTQAQLAERIGVGQRQVSKIERGDLDNAKVGTIRSYLEAIGGGLAIEYVLGDQRIQVA
;
A
#
# COMPACT_ATOMS: atom_id res chain seq x y z
N MET A 1 56.27 4.43 -50.94
CA MET A 1 55.05 4.96 -51.59
C MET A 1 54.03 3.84 -51.70
N LEU A 2 52.73 4.18 -51.67
CA LEU A 2 51.52 3.36 -51.46
C LEU A 2 51.28 3.07 -49.97
N GLU A 3 50.58 3.86 -49.15
CA GLU A 3 49.34 4.68 -49.22
C GLU A 3 48.22 4.04 -48.37
N LYS A 4 47.53 4.90 -47.62
CA LYS A 4 46.68 4.66 -46.44
C LYS A 4 45.25 4.19 -46.80
N ALA A 5 44.54 3.79 -45.73
CA ALA A 5 43.08 3.69 -45.57
C ALA A 5 42.45 2.38 -46.10
N ALA A 6 41.52 1.72 -45.41
CA ALA A 6 40.50 2.22 -44.51
C ALA A 6 40.18 1.20 -43.40
N VAL A 7 40.20 1.68 -42.15
CA VAL A 7 39.52 1.06 -41.00
C VAL A 7 38.41 2.05 -40.62
N THR A 8 37.22 1.87 -41.18
CA THR A 8 35.94 2.51 -40.80
C THR A 8 34.90 2.01 -41.81
N ALA A 9 33.70 1.53 -41.49
CA ALA A 9 32.82 1.86 -40.40
C ALA A 9 31.92 0.64 -40.04
N VAL A 10 31.71 0.43 -38.74
CA VAL A 10 30.52 -0.28 -38.25
C VAL A 10 29.45 0.80 -38.15
N GLU A 11 28.49 0.75 -39.06
CA GLU A 11 27.36 1.68 -39.14
C GLU A 11 26.44 1.43 -37.94
N THR A 12 26.37 2.42 -37.05
CA THR A 12 25.57 2.39 -35.84
C THR A 12 24.09 2.44 -36.17
N ALA A 13 23.37 1.41 -35.73
CA ALA A 13 21.91 1.37 -35.70
C ALA A 13 21.35 2.62 -34.99
N THR A 14 20.45 3.34 -35.65
CA THR A 14 19.65 4.42 -35.06
C THR A 14 18.73 3.82 -34.00
N ALA A 15 19.05 4.04 -32.72
CA ALA A 15 18.13 3.80 -31.62
C ALA A 15 16.99 4.82 -31.68
N ASP A 16 15.74 4.37 -31.58
CA ASP A 16 14.60 5.25 -31.35
C ASP A 16 14.90 6.14 -30.12
N PRO A 17 14.63 7.46 -30.19
CA PRO A 17 14.91 8.34 -29.06
C PRO A 17 14.03 7.91 -27.90
N VAL A 18 14.66 7.36 -26.85
CA VAL A 18 13.99 6.96 -25.62
C VAL A 18 13.37 8.21 -25.01
N ARG A 19 12.06 8.38 -25.22
CA ARG A 19 11.31 9.52 -24.70
C ARG A 19 11.38 9.46 -23.17
N SER A 20 11.77 10.55 -22.53
CA SER A 20 11.97 10.54 -21.09
C SER A 20 10.63 10.53 -20.37
N LEU A 21 10.61 9.95 -19.16
CA LEU A 21 9.42 9.98 -18.30
C LEU A 21 8.94 11.42 -18.05
N LYS A 22 9.85 12.39 -18.05
CA LYS A 22 9.52 13.81 -17.88
C LYS A 22 8.73 14.35 -19.07
N ASP A 23 9.10 13.97 -20.29
CA ASP A 23 8.43 14.43 -21.51
C ASP A 23 7.00 13.86 -21.59
N PHE A 24 6.83 12.59 -21.20
CA PHE A 24 5.53 11.93 -21.18
C PHE A 24 4.56 12.57 -20.18
N VAL A 25 5.03 12.90 -18.97
CA VAL A 25 4.23 13.52 -17.90
C VAL A 25 3.89 14.98 -18.21
N ALA A 26 4.73 15.68 -18.97
CA ALA A 26 4.44 17.04 -19.41
C ALA A 26 3.31 17.09 -20.45
N GLU A 27 3.27 16.11 -21.36
CA GLU A 27 2.20 15.96 -22.37
C GLU A 27 0.89 15.41 -21.77
N HIS A 28 0.98 14.65 -20.67
CA HIS A 28 -0.15 14.03 -19.99
C HIS A 28 -0.12 14.40 -18.50
N PRO A 29 -0.58 15.62 -18.15
CA PRO A 29 -0.54 16.07 -16.77
C PRO A 29 -1.35 15.14 -15.88
N VAL A 30 -0.69 14.64 -14.83
CA VAL A 30 -1.31 13.74 -13.86
C VAL A 30 -2.33 14.54 -13.06
N ASP A 31 -3.59 14.13 -13.16
CA ASP A 31 -4.66 14.62 -12.28
C ASP A 31 -4.41 14.11 -10.86
N ARG A 32 -3.82 14.98 -10.03
CA ARG A 32 -3.44 14.69 -8.65
C ARG A 32 -4.66 14.31 -7.81
N GLU A 33 -5.79 15.00 -7.96
CA GLU A 33 -7.02 14.72 -7.21
C GLU A 33 -7.58 13.33 -7.54
N ARG A 34 -7.63 12.96 -8.84
CA ARG A 34 -8.02 11.60 -9.23
C ARG A 34 -7.05 10.53 -8.75
N VAL A 35 -5.75 10.80 -8.79
CA VAL A 35 -4.72 9.87 -8.30
C VAL A 35 -4.81 9.69 -6.80
N ASP A 36 -5.02 10.76 -6.05
CA ASP A 36 -5.12 10.72 -4.59
C ASP A 36 -6.42 10.03 -4.15
N ALA A 37 -7.56 10.34 -4.77
CA ALA A 37 -8.82 9.62 -4.52
C ALA A 37 -8.74 8.14 -4.90
N HIS A 38 -8.01 7.78 -5.97
CA HIS A 38 -7.78 6.38 -6.34
C HIS A 38 -6.81 5.69 -5.39
N LYS A 39 -5.75 6.38 -4.94
CA LYS A 39 -4.83 5.90 -3.89
C LYS A 39 -5.57 5.64 -2.59
N GLU A 40 -6.40 6.57 -2.13
CA GLU A 40 -7.18 6.41 -0.90
C GLU A 40 -8.09 5.19 -0.97
N ARG A 41 -8.76 4.99 -2.11
CA ARG A 41 -9.60 3.81 -2.36
C ARG A 41 -8.79 2.51 -2.38
N MET A 42 -7.66 2.48 -3.10
CA MET A 42 -6.76 1.32 -3.11
C MET A 42 -6.18 1.04 -1.72
N LEU A 43 -5.80 2.07 -0.97
CA LEU A 43 -5.27 1.94 0.40
C LEU A 43 -6.35 1.46 1.37
N ALA A 44 -7.61 1.85 1.19
CA ALA A 44 -8.74 1.36 1.96
C ALA A 44 -9.02 -0.12 1.66
N GLU A 45 -9.05 -0.51 0.38
CA GLU A 45 -9.22 -1.90 -0.05
C GLU A 45 -8.07 -2.80 0.42
N VAL A 46 -6.82 -2.31 0.40
CA VAL A 46 -5.64 -3.07 0.86
C VAL A 46 -5.63 -3.29 2.38
N ARG A 47 -6.26 -2.43 3.20
CA ARG A 47 -6.20 -2.53 4.67
C ARG A 47 -7.05 -3.66 5.25
N VAL A 48 -8.20 -3.97 4.65
CA VAL A 48 -9.16 -4.94 5.19
C VAL A 48 -8.74 -6.39 4.90
N TYR A 49 -8.19 -6.65 3.71
CA TYR A 49 -7.61 -7.95 3.38
C TYR A 49 -6.36 -8.28 4.22
N ARG A 50 -5.62 -7.24 4.66
CA ARG A 50 -4.35 -7.42 5.38
C ARG A 50 -4.54 -7.95 6.81
N LEU A 51 -5.62 -7.61 7.51
CA LEU A 51 -5.81 -8.09 8.90
C LEU A 51 -6.02 -9.60 8.97
N ARG A 52 -6.84 -10.13 8.07
CA ARG A 52 -7.06 -11.57 7.95
C ARG A 52 -5.75 -12.31 7.67
N GLU A 53 -4.98 -11.85 6.70
CA GLU A 53 -3.69 -12.45 6.34
C GLU A 53 -2.70 -12.40 7.51
N LEU A 54 -2.61 -11.26 8.21
CA LEU A 54 -1.74 -11.13 9.38
C LEU A 54 -2.16 -12.09 10.52
N ARG A 55 -3.47 -12.28 10.75
CA ARG A 55 -3.96 -13.28 11.70
C ARG A 55 -3.56 -14.70 11.27
N GLU A 56 -3.72 -15.03 9.99
CA GLU A 56 -3.36 -16.35 9.46
C GLU A 56 -1.84 -16.60 9.55
N GLN A 57 -1.00 -15.58 9.30
CA GLN A 57 0.45 -15.63 9.50
C GLN A 57 0.83 -15.81 10.98
N ALA A 58 0.03 -15.26 11.90
CA ALA A 58 0.17 -15.51 13.34
C ALA A 58 -0.33 -16.91 13.76
N GLY A 59 -0.81 -17.74 12.83
CA GLY A 59 -1.26 -19.11 13.09
C GLY A 59 -2.57 -19.22 13.84
N LEU A 60 -3.38 -18.16 13.88
CA LEU A 60 -4.62 -18.10 14.65
C LEU A 60 -5.83 -18.26 13.74
N THR A 61 -6.86 -18.99 14.19
CA THR A 61 -8.21 -18.89 13.63
C THR A 61 -8.94 -17.65 14.17
N GLN A 62 -10.06 -17.27 13.53
CA GLN A 62 -10.89 -16.17 14.06
C GLN A 62 -11.42 -16.47 15.47
N ALA A 63 -11.74 -17.73 15.77
CA ALA A 63 -12.23 -18.15 17.08
C ALA A 63 -11.13 -18.03 18.16
N GLN A 64 -9.92 -18.51 17.86
CA GLN A 64 -8.77 -18.40 18.78
C GLN A 64 -8.38 -16.94 19.04
N LEU A 65 -8.38 -16.10 18.00
CA LEU A 65 -8.12 -14.67 18.19
C LEU A 65 -9.20 -14.02 19.04
N ALA A 66 -10.48 -14.34 18.78
CA ALA A 66 -11.61 -13.80 19.52
C ALA A 66 -11.53 -14.18 21.01
N GLU A 67 -11.23 -15.44 21.31
CA GLU A 67 -10.99 -15.93 22.67
C GLU A 67 -9.84 -15.17 23.34
N ARG A 68 -8.71 -15.01 22.65
CA ARG A 68 -7.52 -14.32 23.15
C ARG A 68 -7.78 -12.86 23.53
N ILE A 69 -8.66 -12.17 22.80
CA ILE A 69 -8.99 -10.75 23.04
C ILE A 69 -10.33 -10.55 23.78
N GLY A 70 -10.98 -11.64 24.23
CA GLY A 70 -12.19 -11.58 25.05
C GLY A 70 -13.44 -11.08 24.31
N VAL A 71 -13.58 -11.38 23.01
CA VAL A 71 -14.75 -10.99 22.20
C VAL A 71 -15.37 -12.20 21.50
N GLY A 72 -16.54 -12.01 20.90
CA GLY A 72 -17.14 -13.04 20.05
C GLY A 72 -16.47 -13.14 18.68
N GLN A 73 -16.38 -14.34 18.10
CA GLN A 73 -15.84 -14.57 16.75
C GLN A 73 -16.51 -13.70 15.67
N ARG A 74 -17.81 -13.40 15.82
CA ARG A 74 -18.56 -12.49 14.94
C ARG A 74 -17.91 -11.11 14.86
N GLN A 75 -17.35 -10.61 15.96
CA GLN A 75 -16.71 -9.30 16.03
C GLN A 75 -15.38 -9.29 15.26
N VAL A 76 -14.59 -10.36 15.39
CA VAL A 76 -13.38 -10.58 14.57
C VAL A 76 -13.73 -10.65 13.08
N SER A 77 -14.79 -11.39 12.71
CA SER A 77 -15.25 -11.47 11.32
C SER A 77 -15.70 -10.12 10.76
N LYS A 78 -16.35 -9.27 11.56
CA LYS A 78 -16.76 -7.92 11.14
C LYS A 78 -15.55 -7.03 10.85
N ILE A 79 -14.57 -7.04 11.75
CA ILE A 79 -13.31 -6.30 11.60
C ILE A 79 -12.59 -6.73 10.30
N GLU A 80 -12.45 -8.03 10.08
CA GLU A 80 -11.79 -8.58 8.88
C GLU A 80 -12.59 -8.36 7.57
N ARG A 81 -13.86 -7.98 7.66
CA ARG A 81 -14.70 -7.59 6.51
C ARG A 81 -14.79 -6.07 6.33
N GLY A 82 -14.09 -5.29 7.16
CA GLY A 82 -14.01 -3.84 7.01
C GLY A 82 -15.11 -3.06 7.71
N ASP A 83 -15.94 -3.71 8.54
CA ASP A 83 -16.92 -3.04 9.41
C ASP A 83 -16.20 -2.46 10.64
N LEU A 84 -15.33 -1.46 10.40
CA LEU A 84 -14.52 -0.80 11.43
C LEU A 84 -15.25 0.35 12.12
N ASP A 85 -16.21 1.00 11.46
CA ASP A 85 -16.96 2.14 12.02
C ASP A 85 -17.73 1.77 13.29
N ASN A 86 -18.16 0.52 13.40
CA ASN A 86 -18.88 -0.01 14.55
C ASN A 86 -17.97 -0.73 15.57
N ALA A 87 -16.67 -0.86 15.26
CA ALA A 87 -15.73 -1.53 16.13
C ALA A 87 -15.20 -0.54 17.18
N LYS A 88 -15.18 -0.97 18.45
CA LYS A 88 -14.52 -0.20 19.50
C LYS A 88 -13.03 -0.13 19.18
N VAL A 89 -12.45 1.07 19.28
CA VAL A 89 -10.99 1.31 19.10
C VAL A 89 -10.17 0.33 19.94
N GLY A 90 -10.58 0.09 21.20
CA GLY A 90 -9.92 -0.89 22.07
C GLY A 90 -9.91 -2.31 21.52
N THR A 91 -10.96 -2.75 20.83
CA THR A 91 -10.99 -4.07 20.19
C THR A 91 -10.03 -4.15 19.00
N ILE A 92 -9.93 -3.08 18.20
CA ILE A 92 -8.95 -3.03 17.10
C ILE A 92 -7.53 -3.06 17.66
N ARG A 93 -7.26 -2.32 18.75
CA ARG A 93 -5.98 -2.35 19.45
C ARG A 93 -5.63 -3.77 19.91
N SER A 94 -6.51 -4.42 20.67
CA SER A 94 -6.27 -5.78 21.16
C SER A 94 -6.12 -6.81 20.04
N TYR A 95 -6.86 -6.65 18.94
CA TYR A 95 -6.70 -7.48 17.74
C TYR A 95 -5.26 -7.38 17.23
N LEU A 96 -4.78 -6.15 16.97
CA LEU A 96 -3.47 -5.90 16.41
C LEU A 96 -2.35 -6.37 17.35
N GLU A 97 -2.48 -6.13 18.65
CA GLU A 97 -1.52 -6.60 19.67
C GLU A 97 -1.47 -8.13 19.74
N ALA A 98 -2.61 -8.81 19.64
CA ALA A 98 -2.68 -10.27 19.69
C ALA A 98 -2.02 -10.96 18.48
N ILE A 99 -1.86 -10.25 17.36
CA ILE A 99 -1.12 -10.72 16.18
C ILE A 99 0.30 -10.12 16.09
N GLY A 100 0.77 -9.43 17.13
CA GLY A 100 2.14 -8.93 17.24
C GLY A 100 2.40 -7.53 16.67
N GLY A 101 1.34 -6.79 16.35
CA GLY A 101 1.41 -5.40 15.88
C GLY A 101 1.02 -4.38 16.95
N GLY A 102 0.84 -3.13 16.51
CA GLY A 102 0.32 -2.04 17.34
C GLY A 102 -0.71 -1.20 16.56
N LEU A 103 -1.56 -0.48 17.29
CA LEU A 103 -2.47 0.49 16.71
C LEU A 103 -1.83 1.88 16.78
N ALA A 104 -1.78 2.58 15.66
CA ALA A 104 -1.49 4.01 15.60
C ALA A 104 -2.75 4.74 15.15
N ILE A 105 -3.14 5.78 15.89
CA ILE A 105 -4.24 6.68 15.50
C ILE A 105 -3.63 8.04 15.21
N GLU A 106 -3.94 8.61 14.04
CA GLU A 106 -3.41 9.90 13.61
C GLU A 106 -4.55 10.88 13.36
N TYR A 107 -4.40 12.11 13.88
CA TYR A 107 -5.18 13.26 13.42
C TYR A 107 -4.53 13.82 12.15
N VAL A 108 -5.34 14.03 11.11
CA VAL A 108 -4.88 14.51 9.80
C VAL A 108 -5.53 15.86 9.49
N LEU A 109 -4.69 16.85 9.20
CA LEU A 109 -5.10 18.18 8.76
C LEU A 109 -4.18 18.65 7.62
N GLY A 110 -4.65 18.55 6.38
CA GLY A 110 -3.80 18.76 5.20
C GLY A 110 -2.61 17.80 5.22
N ASP A 111 -1.39 18.33 5.15
CA ASP A 111 -0.15 17.54 5.22
C ASP A 111 0.30 17.23 6.67
N GLN A 112 -0.37 17.80 7.68
CA GLN A 112 -0.01 17.56 9.07
C GLN A 112 -0.60 16.24 9.57
N ARG A 113 0.24 15.41 10.20
CA ARG A 113 -0.16 14.18 10.89
C ARG A 113 0.34 14.22 12.32
N ILE A 114 -0.58 14.08 13.26
CA ILE A 114 -0.27 14.07 14.69
C ILE A 114 -0.74 12.73 15.26
N GLN A 115 0.18 11.94 15.80
CA GLN A 115 -0.18 10.70 16.49
C GLN A 115 -0.91 11.02 17.79
N VAL A 116 -2.09 10.44 17.96
CA VAL A 116 -2.96 10.66 19.13
C VAL A 116 -3.06 9.44 20.04
N ALA A 117 -2.79 8.22 19.54
CA ALA A 117 -2.80 6.98 20.35
C ALA A 117 -2.14 5.78 19.66
#